data_AF-A0AA39RN40-F1
#
_entry.id   AF-A0AA39RN40-F1
#
_cell.length_a   1.000
_cell.length_b   1.000
_cell.length_c   1.000
_cell.angle_alpha   90.00
_cell.angle_beta   90.00
_cell.angle_gamma   90.00
#
_symmetry.space_group_name_H-M   'P 1'
#
loop_
_entity.id
_entity.type
_entity.pdbx_description
1 polymer ?
#
loop_
_entity_poly.entity_id
_entity_poly.type
_entity_poly.pdbx_seq_one_letter_code
_entity_poly.pdbx_strand_id
1 'polypeptide(L)'
;MLDLSVDGKWVFAFLGFIIGLFLAAYSIISELRQPRASVMVALMLLLFVLWIVSAFLSKEDFHSGSSEAQLWLACIVGPPGVWIRWFLARLNGRGLGKAGNLKWVPFGTLIANVCAACVMAALAIVKKAVDTKTCNTLVSGIQLGFLGCLSTVSTFIAEFNAMRQSKHPWRAYVYALATILFSFGFGTLIYSVPVWTKAY
;
A
#
# COMPACT_ATOMS: atom_id res chain seq x y z
N MET A 1 -1.25 11.81 -3.74
CA MET A 1 -2.08 12.13 -4.93
C MET A 1 -2.70 13.52 -4.82
N LEU A 2 -3.30 13.87 -3.68
CA LEU A 2 -3.78 15.24 -3.40
C LEU A 2 -2.65 16.28 -3.42
N ASP A 3 -1.49 15.98 -2.83
CA ASP A 3 -0.34 16.91 -2.83
C ASP A 3 0.21 17.17 -4.25
N LEU A 4 0.22 16.15 -5.11
CA LEU A 4 0.64 16.28 -6.52
C LEU A 4 -0.27 17.17 -7.34
N SER A 5 -1.58 17.10 -7.07
CA SER A 5 -2.51 18.02 -7.69
C SER A 5 -2.36 19.44 -7.15
N VAL A 6 -2.18 19.60 -5.84
CA VAL A 6 -1.98 20.93 -5.23
C VAL A 6 -0.69 21.59 -5.76
N ASP A 7 0.37 20.80 -6.02
CA ASP A 7 1.63 21.25 -6.60
C ASP A 7 1.61 21.46 -8.13
N GLY A 8 0.43 21.39 -8.78
CA GLY A 8 0.29 21.62 -10.23
C GLY A 8 0.70 20.45 -11.13
N LYS A 9 1.07 19.30 -10.56
CA LYS A 9 1.51 18.08 -11.27
C LYS A 9 0.35 17.12 -11.54
N TRP A 10 -0.83 17.66 -11.87
CA TRP A 10 -2.07 16.92 -12.13
C TRP A 10 -1.94 15.87 -13.23
N VAL A 11 -1.06 16.11 -14.20
CA VAL A 11 -0.81 15.22 -15.34
C VAL A 11 -0.35 13.84 -14.89
N PHE A 12 0.56 13.75 -13.91
CA PHE A 12 1.04 12.46 -13.38
C PHE A 12 -0.04 11.72 -12.58
N ALA A 13 -0.84 12.46 -11.79
CA ALA A 13 -1.96 11.89 -11.06
C ALA A 13 -3.05 11.37 -12.02
N PHE A 14 -3.36 12.12 -13.06
CA PHE A 14 -4.37 11.78 -14.06
C PHE A 14 -3.92 10.62 -14.95
N LEU A 15 -2.69 10.65 -15.48
CA LEU A 15 -2.11 9.54 -16.24
C LEU A 15 -2.01 8.26 -15.41
N GLY A 16 -1.53 8.35 -14.17
CA GLY A 16 -1.48 7.20 -13.26
C GLY A 16 -2.87 6.63 -12.98
N PHE A 17 -3.87 7.49 -12.81
CA PHE A 17 -5.27 7.07 -12.64
C PHE A 17 -5.83 6.39 -13.90
N ILE A 18 -5.62 6.95 -15.09
CA ILE A 18 -6.10 6.40 -16.37
C ILE A 18 -5.39 5.07 -16.68
N ILE A 19 -4.08 4.98 -16.47
CA ILE A 19 -3.32 3.74 -16.61
C ILE A 19 -3.84 2.71 -15.59
N GLY A 20 -4.04 3.11 -14.33
CA GLY A 20 -4.59 2.23 -13.29
C GLY A 20 -5.99 1.73 -13.63
N LEU A 21 -6.87 2.59 -14.16
CA LEU A 21 -8.22 2.24 -14.59
C LEU A 21 -8.18 1.30 -15.81
N PHE A 22 -7.29 1.56 -16.76
CA PHE A 22 -7.10 0.72 -17.94
C PHE A 22 -6.57 -0.66 -17.55
N LEU A 23 -5.60 -0.73 -16.64
CA LEU A 23 -5.07 -1.99 -16.11
C LEU A 23 -6.11 -2.77 -15.31
N ALA A 24 -6.92 -2.09 -14.50
CA ALA A 24 -8.02 -2.70 -13.75
C ALA A 24 -9.11 -3.22 -14.70
N ALA A 25 -9.54 -2.41 -15.67
CA ALA A 25 -10.53 -2.79 -16.68
C ALA A 25 -10.00 -3.97 -17.52
N TYR A 26 -8.74 -3.93 -17.93
CA TYR A 26 -8.11 -5.01 -18.69
C TYR A 26 -8.01 -6.30 -17.86
N SER A 27 -7.67 -6.21 -16.57
CA SER A 27 -7.64 -7.35 -15.65
C SER A 27 -9.02 -8.01 -15.55
N ILE A 28 -10.09 -7.22 -15.39
CA ILE A 28 -11.47 -7.70 -15.32
C ILE A 28 -11.90 -8.34 -16.66
N ILE A 29 -11.54 -7.73 -17.78
CA ILE A 29 -11.82 -8.28 -19.13
C ILE A 29 -11.05 -9.60 -19.35
N SER A 30 -9.83 -9.71 -18.82
CA SER A 30 -9.01 -10.93 -18.90
C SER A 30 -9.45 -12.05 -17.95
N GLU A 31 -10.18 -11.74 -16.87
CA GLU A 31 -10.85 -12.76 -16.04
C GLU A 31 -12.02 -13.41 -16.79
N LEU A 32 -12.67 -12.69 -17.71
CA LEU A 32 -13.73 -13.21 -18.57
C LEU A 32 -13.21 -13.98 -19.80
N ARG A 33 -11.92 -13.83 -20.13
CA ARG A 33 -11.26 -14.48 -21.27
C ARG A 33 -9.83 -14.84 -20.89
N GLN A 34 -9.57 -16.11 -20.57
CA GLN A 34 -8.27 -16.70 -20.17
C GLN A 34 -7.09 -15.74 -20.37
N PRO A 35 -6.39 -15.30 -19.30
CA PRO A 35 -5.32 -14.33 -19.43
C PRO A 35 -4.25 -14.91 -20.37
N ARG A 36 -4.17 -14.36 -21.57
CA ARG A 36 -3.16 -14.76 -22.56
C ARG A 36 -1.81 -14.41 -21.95
N ALA A 37 -0.86 -15.34 -21.95
CA ALA A 37 0.50 -15.13 -21.43
C ALA A 37 1.13 -13.81 -21.95
N SER A 38 0.75 -13.38 -23.16
CA SER A 38 1.12 -12.08 -23.75
C SER A 38 0.79 -10.87 -22.88
N VAL A 39 -0.33 -10.89 -22.14
CA VAL A 39 -0.73 -9.83 -21.21
C VAL A 39 0.22 -9.77 -20.03
N MET A 40 0.48 -10.91 -19.41
CA MET A 40 1.38 -10.99 -18.26
C MET A 40 2.79 -10.55 -18.64
N VAL A 41 3.26 -10.97 -19.83
CA VAL A 41 4.53 -10.52 -20.40
C VAL A 41 4.52 -9.01 -20.63
N ALA A 42 3.47 -8.45 -21.25
CA ALA A 42 3.38 -7.00 -21.47
C ALA A 42 3.39 -6.20 -20.15
N LEU A 43 2.69 -6.66 -19.11
CA LEU A 43 2.68 -6.02 -17.80
C LEU A 43 4.04 -6.11 -17.09
N MET A 44 4.74 -7.24 -17.22
CA MET A 44 6.10 -7.39 -16.67
C MET A 44 7.10 -6.49 -17.39
N LEU A 45 7.00 -6.36 -18.71
CA LEU A 45 7.83 -5.43 -19.49
C LEU A 45 7.55 -3.98 -19.12
N LEU A 46 6.28 -3.59 -18.99
CA LEU A 46 5.91 -2.25 -18.54
C LEU A 46 6.47 -1.95 -17.14
N LEU A 47 6.37 -2.91 -16.21
CA LEU A 47 6.92 -2.79 -14.87
C LEU A 47 8.46 -2.62 -14.90
N PHE A 48 9.14 -3.40 -15.74
CA PHE A 48 10.60 -3.32 -15.90
C PHE A 48 11.04 -1.96 -16.45
N VAL A 49 10.36 -1.45 -17.49
CA VAL A 49 10.60 -0.11 -18.03
C VAL A 49 10.35 0.95 -16.97
N LEU A 50 9.25 0.86 -16.22
CA LEU A 50 8.94 1.79 -15.14
C LEU A 50 10.02 1.78 -14.05
N TRP A 51 10.55 0.61 -13.69
CA TRP A 51 11.66 0.48 -12.74
C TRP A 51 12.93 1.15 -13.23
N ILE A 52 13.32 0.93 -14.48
CA ILE A 52 14.51 1.57 -15.06
C ILE A 52 14.35 3.08 -15.06
N VAL A 53 13.25 3.59 -15.62
CA VAL A 53 13.01 5.04 -15.72
C VAL A 53 12.98 5.67 -14.32
N SER A 54 12.28 5.04 -13.37
CA SER A 54 12.21 5.53 -12.00
C SER A 54 13.58 5.53 -11.31
N ALA A 55 14.43 4.54 -11.56
CA ALA A 55 15.78 4.49 -11.00
C ALA A 55 16.69 5.59 -11.55
N PHE A 56 16.62 5.86 -12.87
CA PHE A 56 17.36 6.95 -13.49
C PHE A 56 16.91 8.31 -12.96
N LEU A 57 15.60 8.60 -13.00
CA LEU A 57 15.06 9.89 -12.55
C LEU A 57 15.20 10.08 -11.04
N SER A 58 15.05 9.01 -10.25
CA SER A 58 15.30 9.08 -8.81
C SER A 58 16.75 9.47 -8.51
N LYS A 59 17.73 8.99 -9.28
CA LYS A 59 19.14 9.35 -9.10
C LYS A 59 19.41 10.82 -9.41
N GLU A 60 18.78 11.37 -10.44
CA GLU A 60 18.94 12.78 -10.83
C GLU A 60 18.29 13.72 -9.80
N ASP A 61 17.08 13.41 -9.35
CA ASP A 61 16.31 14.31 -8.48
C ASP A 61 16.51 14.06 -6.98
N PHE A 62 17.22 13.00 -6.55
CA PHE A 62 17.23 12.55 -5.14
C PHE A 62 17.59 13.65 -4.14
N HIS A 63 18.60 14.46 -4.46
CA HIS A 63 19.12 15.50 -3.56
C HIS A 63 18.26 16.77 -3.55
N SER A 64 17.38 16.95 -4.54
CA SER A 64 16.51 18.12 -4.62
C SER A 64 15.49 18.17 -3.46
N GLY A 65 15.16 17.03 -2.87
CA GLY A 65 14.10 16.92 -1.86
C GLY A 65 12.69 17.09 -2.43
N SER A 66 12.55 17.09 -3.77
CA SER A 66 11.31 17.40 -4.46
C SER A 66 10.25 16.31 -4.28
N SER A 67 8.98 16.68 -4.52
CA SER A 67 7.87 15.73 -4.60
C SER A 67 8.05 14.71 -5.73
N GLU A 68 8.80 15.03 -6.79
CA GLU A 68 9.14 14.11 -7.88
C GLU A 68 10.11 13.02 -7.43
N ALA A 69 11.19 13.38 -6.73
CA ALA A 69 12.14 12.41 -6.20
C ALA A 69 11.46 11.36 -5.31
N GLN A 70 10.51 11.80 -4.49
CA GLN A 70 9.69 10.94 -3.64
C GLN A 70 8.83 9.97 -4.46
N LEU A 71 8.25 10.43 -5.58
CA LEU A 71 7.46 9.60 -6.47
C LEU A 71 8.27 8.56 -7.21
N TRP A 72 9.40 8.96 -7.79
CA TRP A 72 10.27 8.02 -8.49
C TRP A 72 10.75 6.93 -7.55
N LEU A 73 11.12 7.30 -6.33
CA LEU A 73 11.45 6.34 -5.29
C LEU A 73 10.26 5.44 -4.94
N ALA A 74 9.06 6.01 -4.80
CA ALA A 74 7.84 5.25 -4.53
C ALA A 74 7.55 4.21 -5.63
N CYS A 75 7.75 4.54 -6.90
CA CYS A 75 7.59 3.62 -8.02
C CYS A 75 8.58 2.44 -7.97
N ILE A 76 9.81 2.67 -7.48
CA ILE A 76 10.81 1.62 -7.29
C ILE A 76 10.39 0.67 -6.15
N VAL A 77 9.99 1.22 -5.01
CA VAL A 77 9.75 0.44 -3.78
C VAL A 77 8.31 -0.08 -3.63
N GLY A 78 7.38 0.35 -4.49
CA GLY A 78 5.99 -0.11 -4.51
C GLY A 78 5.81 -1.60 -4.81
N PRO A 79 6.44 -2.17 -5.86
CA PRO A 79 6.25 -3.58 -6.22
C PRO A 79 6.61 -4.60 -5.13
N PRO A 80 7.71 -4.43 -4.35
CA PRO A 80 7.94 -5.26 -3.17
C PRO A 80 6.77 -5.25 -2.17
N GLY A 81 6.11 -4.11 -1.96
CA GLY A 81 4.93 -3.99 -1.10
C GLY A 81 3.76 -4.84 -1.62
N VAL A 82 3.52 -4.83 -2.93
CA VAL A 82 2.50 -5.68 -3.57
C VAL A 82 2.81 -7.16 -3.42
N TRP A 83 4.07 -7.57 -3.61
CA TRP A 83 4.48 -8.98 -3.48
C TRP A 83 4.32 -9.51 -2.07
N ILE A 84 4.70 -8.71 -1.06
CA ILE A 84 4.49 -9.07 0.34
C ILE A 84 3.00 -9.15 0.64
N ARG A 85 2.19 -8.18 0.20
CA ARG A 85 0.72 -8.24 0.37
C ARG A 85 0.12 -9.47 -0.29
N TRP A 86 0.55 -9.82 -1.50
CA TRP A 86 0.12 -11.03 -2.20
C TRP A 86 0.53 -12.30 -1.45
N PHE A 87 1.74 -12.34 -0.91
CA PHE A 87 2.20 -13.46 -0.09
C PHE A 87 1.37 -13.59 1.18
N LEU A 88 1.09 -12.48 1.87
CA LEU A 88 0.23 -12.44 3.06
C LEU A 88 -1.21 -12.85 2.73
N ALA A 89 -1.75 -12.45 1.57
CA ALA A 89 -3.10 -12.82 1.15
C ALA A 89 -3.32 -14.33 1.07
N ARG A 90 -2.25 -15.14 0.94
CA ARG A 90 -2.33 -16.61 1.02
C ARG A 90 -2.82 -17.12 2.38
N LEU A 91 -2.75 -16.29 3.42
CA LEU A 91 -3.25 -16.59 4.77
C LEU A 91 -4.76 -16.34 4.91
N ASN A 92 -5.37 -15.60 3.99
CA ASN A 92 -6.81 -15.35 3.98
C ASN A 92 -7.55 -16.68 3.82
N GLY A 93 -8.52 -16.96 4.71
CA GLY A 93 -9.28 -18.20 4.65
C GLY A 93 -8.65 -19.43 5.34
N ARG A 94 -7.39 -19.34 5.82
CA ARG A 94 -6.73 -20.48 6.50
C ARG A 94 -7.19 -20.68 7.94
N GLY A 95 -7.55 -19.59 8.62
CA GLY A 95 -7.83 -19.60 10.06
C GLY A 95 -6.55 -19.73 10.91
N LEU A 96 -6.72 -19.73 12.23
CA LEU A 96 -5.67 -19.85 13.23
C LEU A 96 -5.58 -21.26 13.81
N GLY A 97 -4.35 -21.72 14.03
CA GLY A 97 -4.04 -23.01 14.64
C GLY A 97 -4.34 -24.23 13.75
N LYS A 98 -4.02 -25.44 14.23
CA LYS A 98 -4.24 -26.69 13.50
C LYS A 98 -5.73 -26.99 13.24
N ALA A 99 -6.62 -26.49 14.10
CA ALA A 99 -8.06 -26.62 13.96
C ALA A 99 -8.66 -25.66 12.90
N GLY A 100 -7.92 -24.62 12.49
CA GLY A 100 -8.41 -23.60 11.57
C GLY A 100 -9.60 -22.83 12.14
N ASN A 101 -9.48 -22.34 13.38
CA ASN A 101 -10.48 -21.45 13.96
C ASN A 101 -10.44 -20.10 13.25
N LEU A 102 -11.55 -19.36 13.18
CA LEU A 102 -11.61 -18.03 12.53
C LEU A 102 -11.22 -18.01 11.03
N LYS A 103 -11.47 -19.09 10.28
CA LYS A 103 -11.27 -19.12 8.80
C LYS A 103 -11.99 -17.98 8.05
N TRP A 104 -13.04 -17.43 8.63
CA TRP A 104 -13.78 -16.32 8.06
C TRP A 104 -12.98 -15.00 8.07
N VAL A 105 -11.92 -14.89 8.87
CA VAL A 105 -11.10 -13.68 8.97
C VAL A 105 -10.01 -13.68 7.87
N PRO A 106 -9.95 -12.63 7.04
CA PRO A 106 -8.85 -12.40 6.10
C PRO A 106 -7.57 -11.93 6.82
N PHE A 107 -6.85 -12.86 7.46
CA PHE A 107 -5.66 -12.53 8.26
C PHE A 107 -4.55 -11.86 7.47
N GLY A 108 -4.35 -12.25 6.21
CA GLY A 108 -3.34 -11.64 5.33
C GLY A 108 -3.59 -10.15 5.12
N THR A 109 -4.82 -9.79 4.78
CA THR A 109 -5.22 -8.39 4.55
C THR A 109 -5.15 -7.59 5.85
N LEU A 110 -5.60 -8.16 6.97
CA LEU A 110 -5.51 -7.54 8.29
C LEU A 110 -4.06 -7.25 8.69
N ILE A 111 -3.18 -8.25 8.59
CA ILE A 111 -1.75 -8.12 8.92
C ILE A 111 -1.10 -7.06 8.03
N ALA A 112 -1.39 -7.08 6.72
CA ALA A 112 -0.81 -6.13 5.78
C ALA A 112 -1.17 -4.67 6.14
N ASN A 113 -2.44 -4.40 6.44
CA ASN A 113 -2.91 -3.06 6.83
C ASN A 113 -2.34 -2.60 8.17
N VAL A 114 -2.40 -3.45 9.20
CA VAL A 114 -1.91 -3.11 10.53
C VAL A 114 -0.40 -2.88 10.51
N CYS A 115 0.37 -3.78 9.87
CA CYS A 115 1.82 -3.62 9.74
C CYS A 115 2.19 -2.36 8.96
N ALA A 116 1.50 -2.09 7.84
CA ALA A 116 1.75 -0.88 7.06
C ALA A 116 1.49 0.39 7.89
N ALA A 117 0.40 0.44 8.65
CA ALA A 117 0.09 1.56 9.55
C ALA A 117 1.15 1.75 10.65
N CYS A 118 1.57 0.67 11.29
CA CYS A 118 2.61 0.71 12.33
C CYS A 118 3.95 1.22 11.79
N VAL A 119 4.40 0.68 10.64
CA VAL A 119 5.67 1.10 10.03
C VAL A 119 5.57 2.52 9.50
N MET A 120 4.41 2.93 8.96
CA MET A 120 4.18 4.30 8.51
C MET A 120 4.30 5.30 9.66
N ALA A 121 3.71 4.98 10.82
CA ALA A 121 3.83 5.78 12.04
C ALA A 121 5.28 5.86 12.55
N ALA A 122 6.00 4.74 12.57
CA ALA A 122 7.41 4.70 12.98
C ALA A 122 8.29 5.57 12.05
N LEU A 123 8.10 5.45 10.74
CA LEU A 123 8.82 6.27 9.76
C LEU A 123 8.47 7.75 9.86
N ALA A 124 7.22 8.11 10.20
CA ALA A 124 6.84 9.50 10.43
C ALA A 124 7.61 10.12 11.61
N ILE A 125 7.93 9.33 12.64
CA ILE A 125 8.79 9.78 13.74
C ILE A 125 10.23 9.93 13.26
N VAL A 126 10.76 8.97 12.49
CA VAL A 126 12.12 9.08 11.92
C VAL A 126 12.25 10.35 11.08
N LYS A 127 11.23 10.66 10.28
CA LYS A 127 11.14 11.91 9.51
C LYS A 127 11.27 13.14 10.42
N LYS A 128 10.52 13.16 11.53
CA LYS A 128 10.54 14.26 12.50
C LYS A 128 11.86 14.37 13.28
N ALA A 129 12.44 13.24 13.66
CA ALA A 129 13.62 13.19 14.53
C ALA A 129 14.93 13.48 13.79
N VAL A 130 15.02 13.12 12.50
CA VAL A 130 16.23 13.33 11.69
C VAL A 130 16.15 14.66 10.93
N ASP A 131 14.97 15.00 10.42
CA ASP A 131 14.66 16.23 9.68
C ASP A 131 15.74 16.67 8.65
N THR A 132 16.20 15.72 7.83
CA THR A 132 17.07 16.02 6.68
C THR A 132 16.32 15.83 5.38
N LYS A 133 16.65 16.61 4.34
CA LYS A 133 16.03 16.49 3.01
C LYS A 133 16.09 15.05 2.48
N THR A 134 17.25 14.41 2.58
CA THR A 134 17.46 13.03 2.12
C THR A 134 16.61 12.02 2.88
N CYS A 135 16.57 12.12 4.22
CA CYS A 135 15.70 11.26 5.03
C CYS A 135 14.23 11.47 4.69
N ASN A 136 13.81 12.73 4.55
CA ASN A 136 12.44 13.10 4.22
C ASN A 136 12.03 12.54 2.84
N THR A 137 12.90 12.60 1.84
CA THR A 137 12.67 11.99 0.52
C THR A 137 12.54 10.47 0.63
N LEU A 138 13.51 9.82 1.30
CA LEU A 138 13.53 8.37 1.44
C LEU A 138 12.30 7.84 2.17
N VAL A 139 12.00 8.41 3.32
CA VAL A 139 10.83 8.05 4.15
C VAL A 139 9.54 8.27 3.37
N SER A 140 9.38 9.42 2.71
CA SER A 140 8.14 9.71 1.98
C SER A 140 7.96 8.78 0.79
N GLY A 141 9.04 8.42 0.07
CA GLY A 141 8.99 7.42 -0.99
C GLY A 141 8.63 6.01 -0.50
N ILE A 142 9.18 5.58 0.65
CA ILE A 142 8.83 4.29 1.29
C ILE A 142 7.36 4.29 1.75
N GLN A 143 6.91 5.37 2.38
CA GLN A 143 5.53 5.51 2.84
C GLN A 143 4.55 5.49 1.66
N LEU A 144 4.84 6.26 0.61
CA LEU A 144 3.97 6.38 -0.56
C LEU A 144 3.97 5.11 -1.42
N GLY A 145 5.15 4.54 -1.69
CA GLY A 145 5.30 3.37 -2.55
C GLY A 145 5.07 2.08 -1.80
N PHE A 146 6.03 1.69 -0.96
CA PHE A 146 6.05 0.38 -0.33
C PHE A 146 4.87 0.16 0.62
N LEU A 147 4.68 1.06 1.59
CA LEU A 147 3.62 0.93 2.58
C LEU A 147 2.23 1.20 1.97
N GLY A 148 2.15 2.14 1.02
CA GLY A 148 0.96 2.38 0.23
C GLY A 148 0.50 1.13 -0.52
N CYS A 149 1.41 0.41 -1.18
CA CYS A 149 1.11 -0.82 -1.91
C CYS A 149 0.96 -2.08 -1.03
N LEU A 150 1.60 -2.10 0.14
CA LEU A 150 1.45 -3.14 1.15
C LEU A 150 0.09 -3.07 1.83
N SER A 151 -0.40 -1.86 2.12
CA SER A 151 -1.76 -1.65 2.62
C SER A 151 -2.78 -1.75 1.48
N THR A 152 -4.06 -1.94 1.82
CA THR A 152 -5.16 -1.93 0.86
C THR A 152 -6.50 -1.62 1.52
N VAL A 153 -7.21 -0.67 0.93
CA VAL A 153 -8.62 -0.38 1.27
C VAL A 153 -9.56 -1.16 0.34
N SER A 154 -9.21 -1.31 -0.94
CA SER A 154 -10.08 -1.95 -1.93
C SER A 154 -10.34 -3.43 -1.61
N THR A 155 -9.29 -4.19 -1.28
CA THR A 155 -9.42 -5.60 -0.87
C THR A 155 -10.18 -5.71 0.44
N PHE A 156 -9.87 -4.83 1.40
CA PHE A 156 -10.57 -4.76 2.69
C PHE A 156 -12.08 -4.52 2.51
N ILE A 157 -12.48 -3.59 1.65
CA ILE A 157 -13.89 -3.31 1.37
C ILE A 157 -14.56 -4.45 0.60
N ALA A 158 -13.86 -5.09 -0.34
CA ALA A 158 -14.38 -6.26 -1.05
C ALA A 158 -14.65 -7.42 -0.06
N GLU A 159 -13.73 -7.69 0.86
CA GLU A 159 -13.89 -8.69 1.92
C GLU A 159 -15.02 -8.32 2.88
N PHE A 160 -15.12 -7.04 3.28
CA PHE A 160 -16.22 -6.53 4.09
C PHE A 160 -17.58 -6.77 3.43
N ASN A 161 -17.70 -6.41 2.15
CA ASN A 161 -18.95 -6.59 1.40
C ASN A 161 -19.30 -8.07 1.23
N ALA A 162 -18.31 -8.92 0.95
CA ALA A 162 -18.51 -10.37 0.88
C ALA A 162 -19.01 -10.94 2.22
N MET A 163 -18.45 -10.49 3.35
CA MET A 163 -18.92 -10.90 4.68
C MET A 163 -20.31 -10.35 5.01
N ARG A 164 -20.62 -9.12 4.60
CA ARG A 164 -21.93 -8.49 4.82
C ARG A 164 -23.06 -9.23 4.09
N GLN A 165 -22.76 -9.81 2.93
CA GLN A 165 -23.71 -10.61 2.15
C GLN A 165 -23.77 -12.09 2.59
N SER A 166 -22.91 -12.49 3.54
CA SER A 166 -22.89 -13.87 4.07
C SER A 166 -23.99 -14.13 5.10
N LYS A 167 -24.16 -15.41 5.48
CA LYS A 167 -25.09 -15.84 6.54
C LYS A 167 -24.86 -15.14 7.90
N HIS A 168 -23.66 -14.61 8.13
CA HIS A 168 -23.26 -13.98 9.40
C HIS A 168 -22.71 -12.56 9.16
N PRO A 169 -23.57 -11.57 8.86
CA PRO A 169 -23.15 -10.23 8.47
C PRO A 169 -22.39 -9.48 9.58
N TRP A 170 -22.62 -9.80 10.85
CA TRP A 170 -21.93 -9.20 11.99
C TRP A 170 -20.40 -9.35 11.90
N ARG A 171 -19.91 -10.41 11.24
CA ARG A 171 -18.48 -10.66 11.02
C ARG A 171 -17.79 -9.53 10.27
N ALA A 172 -18.49 -8.90 9.32
CA ALA A 172 -17.98 -7.78 8.55
C ALA A 172 -17.65 -6.59 9.47
N TYR A 173 -18.56 -6.26 10.39
CA TYR A 173 -18.39 -5.16 11.32
C TYR A 173 -17.29 -5.44 12.35
N VAL A 174 -17.22 -6.67 12.88
CA VAL A 174 -16.13 -7.07 13.79
C VAL A 174 -14.78 -7.01 13.10
N TYR A 175 -14.68 -7.49 11.86
CA TYR A 175 -13.46 -7.41 11.07
C TYR A 175 -13.04 -5.96 10.79
N ALA A 176 -13.99 -5.11 10.39
CA ALA A 176 -13.72 -3.70 10.13
C ALA A 176 -13.26 -2.98 11.39
N LEU A 177 -13.97 -3.18 12.50
CA LEU A 177 -13.64 -2.58 13.78
C LEU A 177 -12.27 -3.03 14.27
N ALA A 178 -11.97 -4.34 14.21
CA ALA A 178 -10.65 -4.86 14.59
C ALA A 178 -9.53 -4.26 13.74
N THR A 179 -9.70 -4.20 12.41
CA THR A 179 -8.70 -3.64 11.50
C THR A 179 -8.45 -2.15 11.78
N ILE A 180 -9.50 -1.37 12.00
CA ILE A 180 -9.39 0.07 12.33
C ILE A 180 -8.76 0.25 13.70
N LEU A 181 -9.25 -0.44 14.74
CA LEU A 181 -8.76 -0.28 16.11
C LEU A 181 -7.28 -0.67 16.23
N PHE A 182 -6.86 -1.77 15.62
CA PHE A 182 -5.44 -2.15 15.67
C PHE A 182 -4.57 -1.20 14.84
N SER A 183 -4.98 -0.82 13.64
CA SER A 183 -4.18 0.09 12.80
C SER A 183 -4.05 1.48 13.44
N PHE A 184 -5.17 2.05 13.90
CA PHE A 184 -5.21 3.36 14.52
C PHE A 184 -4.59 3.34 15.92
N GLY A 185 -4.92 2.34 16.74
CA GLY A 185 -4.42 2.20 18.10
C GLY A 185 -2.90 2.04 18.12
N PHE A 186 -2.36 1.06 17.39
CA PHE A 186 -0.91 0.89 17.33
C PHE A 186 -0.22 2.05 16.60
N GLY A 187 -0.76 2.56 15.50
CA GLY A 187 -0.21 3.72 14.81
C GLY A 187 -0.12 4.96 15.72
N THR A 188 -1.17 5.23 16.49
CA THR A 188 -1.22 6.35 17.44
C THR A 188 -0.24 6.15 18.58
N LEU A 189 -0.17 4.94 19.16
CA LEU A 189 0.78 4.65 20.24
C LEU A 189 2.22 4.79 19.75
N ILE A 190 2.55 4.21 18.59
CA ILE A 190 3.88 4.28 17.99
C ILE A 190 4.26 5.73 17.73
N TYR A 191 3.38 6.54 17.13
CA TYR A 191 3.66 7.94 16.81
C TYR A 191 3.70 8.86 18.04
N SER A 192 2.69 8.76 18.90
CA SER A 192 2.44 9.78 19.94
C SER A 192 3.35 9.61 21.14
N VAL A 193 3.70 8.37 21.53
CA VAL A 193 4.55 8.14 22.71
C VAL A 193 5.92 8.81 22.57
N PRO A 194 6.66 8.66 21.45
CA PRO A 194 7.92 9.37 21.25
C PRO A 194 7.76 10.89 21.16
N VAL A 195 6.69 11.37 20.53
CA VAL A 195 6.42 12.82 20.43
C VAL A 195 6.17 13.42 21.82
N TRP A 196 5.39 12.77 22.67
CA TRP A 196 5.11 13.26 24.03
C TRP A 196 6.32 13.16 24.96
N THR A 197 7.13 12.11 24.84
CA THR A 197 8.26 11.88 25.75
C THR A 197 9.51 12.67 25.39
N LYS A 198 9.77 12.89 24.09
CA LYS A 198 10.99 13.54 23.61
C LYS A 198 10.77 14.94 23.04
N ALA A 199 9.51 15.38 22.91
CA ALA A 199 9.13 16.71 22.43
C ALA A 199 9.82 17.11 21.11
N TYR A 200 10.02 16.14 20.20
CA TYR A 200 10.30 16.44 18.79
C TYR A 200 9.22 17.37 18.22
#